data_AF-A0A6N0JVL9-F1
#
_entry.id   AF-A0A6N0JVL9-F1
#
_cell.length_a   1.000
_cell.length_b   1.000
_cell.length_c   1.000
_cell.angle_alpha   90.00
_cell.angle_beta   90.00
_cell.angle_gamma   90.00
#
_symmetry.space_group_name_H-M   'P 1'
#
loop_
_entity.id
_entity.type
_entity.pdbx_description
1 polymer ?
#
loop_
_entity_poly.entity_id
_entity_poly.type
_entity_poly.pdbx_seq_one_letter_code
_entity_poly.pdbx_strand_id
1 'polypeptide(L)' 'MAGEDKCGLQPYKTISNAERGRRQSAVNYARASIGLEGFSLSEADEAHAQRFIDGQIRLQEFVQPRVDALMLPKSSS' A
#
# COMPACT_ATOMS: atom_id res chain seq x y z
N MET A 1 29.61 16.95 7.28
CA MET A 1 28.78 17.32 8.45
C MET A 1 27.82 16.18 8.71
N ALA A 2 27.71 15.77 9.98
CA ALA A 2 26.81 14.74 10.52
C ALA A 2 25.37 14.88 9.97
N GLY A 3 24.59 13.83 9.72
CA GLY A 3 24.42 12.64 10.55
C GLY A 3 23.31 12.91 11.55
N GLU A 4 22.04 12.84 11.13
CA GLU A 4 20.89 12.69 12.04
C GLU A 4 19.76 11.90 11.36
N ASP A 5 19.78 10.59 11.64
CA ASP A 5 18.59 9.77 11.85
C ASP A 5 17.58 10.52 12.72
N LYS A 6 16.37 10.78 12.18
CA LYS A 6 15.17 11.00 13.01
C LYS A 6 14.02 10.17 12.51
N CYS A 7 14.00 8.93 13.00
CA CYS A 7 12.78 8.22 13.30
C CYS A 7 11.95 9.10 14.26
N GLY A 8 10.88 9.70 13.76
CA GLY A 8 9.93 10.47 14.55
C GLY A 8 8.57 10.33 13.90
N LEU A 9 7.57 9.85 14.65
CA LEU A 9 6.17 9.87 14.25
C LEU A 9 5.83 11.27 13.72
N GLN A 10 5.52 11.38 12.43
CA GLN A 10 5.03 12.64 11.86
C GLN A 10 3.55 12.49 11.48
N PRO A 11 2.70 13.43 11.93
CA PRO A 11 1.28 13.44 11.63
C PRO A 11 1.09 13.62 10.12
N TYR A 12 0.38 12.70 9.46
CA TYR A 12 -0.16 12.78 8.09
C TYR A 12 0.57 13.76 7.15
N LYS A 13 1.89 13.65 7.00
CA LYS A 13 2.63 14.62 6.22
C LYS A 13 2.28 14.41 4.76
N THR A 14 1.65 15.40 4.12
CA THR A 14 1.41 15.41 2.68
C THR A 14 2.71 15.06 1.98
N ILE A 15 2.72 13.92 1.27
CA ILE A 15 3.91 13.43 0.58
C ILE A 15 4.21 14.32 -0.64
N SER A 16 5.46 14.35 -1.07
CA SER A 16 5.83 15.11 -2.28
C SER A 16 5.25 14.46 -3.54
N ASN A 17 5.06 15.26 -4.60
CA ASN A 17 4.66 14.73 -5.91
C ASN A 17 5.64 13.66 -6.43
N ALA A 18 6.93 13.82 -6.17
CA ALA A 18 7.94 12.84 -6.53
C ALA A 18 7.73 11.51 -5.79
N GLU A 19 7.43 11.55 -4.49
CA GLU A 19 7.14 10.35 -3.71
C GLU A 19 5.82 9.71 -4.14
N ARG A 20 4.77 10.49 -4.38
CA ARG A 20 3.51 10.01 -4.95
C ARG A 20 3.74 9.29 -6.28
N GLY A 21 4.57 9.85 -7.16
CA GLY A 21 4.97 9.25 -8.41
C GLY A 21 5.68 7.90 -8.22
N ARG A 22 6.65 7.81 -7.30
CA ARG A 22 7.33 6.54 -6.98
C ARG A 22 6.34 5.47 -6.51
N ARG A 23 5.42 5.82 -5.62
CA ARG A 23 4.40 4.90 -5.11
C ARG A 23 3.45 4.44 -6.22
N GLN A 24 3.01 5.37 -7.08
CA GLN A 24 2.15 5.04 -8.22
C GLN A 24 2.83 4.05 -9.16
N SER A 25 4.11 4.27 -9.50
CA SER A 25 4.88 3.36 -10.34
C SER A 25 5.02 1.97 -9.71
N ALA A 26 5.30 1.88 -8.41
CA ALA A 26 5.40 0.61 -7.70
C ALA A 26 4.07 -0.16 -7.69
N VAL A 27 2.95 0.51 -7.42
CA VAL A 27 1.61 -0.10 -7.45
C VAL A 27 1.25 -0.56 -8.87
N ASN A 28 1.54 0.26 -9.89
CA ASN A 28 1.28 -0.12 -11.29
C ASN A 28 2.09 -1.34 -11.71
N TYR A 29 3.36 -1.42 -11.28
CA TYR A 29 4.19 -2.60 -11.53
C TYR A 29 3.58 -3.85 -10.89
N ALA A 30 3.20 -3.78 -9.61
CA ALA A 30 2.56 -4.89 -8.92
C ALA A 30 1.26 -5.33 -9.60
N ARG A 31 0.39 -4.38 -9.97
CA ARG A 31 -0.84 -4.67 -10.74
C ARG A 31 -0.55 -5.40 -12.06
N ALA A 32 0.48 -4.96 -12.80
CA ALA A 32 0.86 -5.59 -14.05
C ALA A 32 1.39 -7.02 -13.82
N SER A 33 2.24 -7.22 -12.81
CA SER A 33 2.74 -8.56 -12.45
C SER A 33 1.61 -9.52 -12.11
N ILE A 34 0.64 -9.08 -11.29
CA ILE A 34 -0.54 -9.86 -10.91
C ILE A 34 -1.40 -10.18 -12.15
N GLY A 35 -1.60 -9.19 -13.03
CA GLY A 35 -2.34 -9.36 -14.28
C GLY A 35 -1.69 -10.34 -15.26
N LEU A 36 -0.35 -10.38 -15.31
CA LEU A 36 0.39 -11.36 -16.13
C LEU A 36 0.21 -12.80 -15.63
N GLU A 37 -0.09 -12.99 -14.34
CA GLU A 37 -0.43 -14.27 -13.75
C GLU A 37 -1.93 -14.62 -13.90
N GLY A 38 -2.73 -13.75 -14.52
CA GLY A 38 -4.16 -13.95 -14.75
C GLY A 38 -5.05 -13.58 -13.56
N PHE A 39 -4.51 -12.87 -12.57
CA PHE A 39 -5.25 -12.39 -11.41
C PHE A 39 -5.64 -10.92 -11.54
N SER A 40 -6.67 -10.52 -10.79
CA SER A 40 -7.10 -9.13 -10.63
C SER A 40 -7.16 -8.79 -9.16
N LEU A 41 -6.82 -7.55 -8.81
CA LEU A 41 -6.97 -7.05 -7.45
C LEU A 41 -8.45 -6.86 -7.09
N SER A 42 -8.77 -7.07 -5.82
CA SER A 42 -10.09 -6.72 -5.28
C SER A 42 -10.24 -5.20 -5.17
N GLU A 43 -11.48 -4.70 -5.16
CA GLU A 43 -11.74 -3.26 -4.92
C GLU A 43 -11.16 -2.77 -3.59
N ALA A 44 -11.19 -3.63 -2.56
CA ALA A 44 -10.64 -3.30 -1.26
C ALA A 44 -9.12 -3.10 -1.33
N ASP A 45 -8.40 -3.91 -2.11
CA ASP A 45 -6.95 -3.82 -2.26
C ASP A 45 -6.56 -2.65 -3.16
N GLU A 46 -7.36 -2.35 -4.18
CA GLU A 46 -7.20 -1.15 -5.00
C GLU A 46 -7.35 0.12 -4.17
N ALA A 47 -8.37 0.18 -3.30
CA ALA A 47 -8.57 1.30 -2.39
C ALA A 47 -7.39 1.43 -1.40
N HIS A 48 -6.87 0.32 -0.88
CA HIS A 48 -5.71 0.34 0.04
C HIS A 48 -4.44 0.83 -0.65
N ALA A 49 -4.20 0.42 -1.89
CA ALA A 49 -3.10 0.91 -2.71
C ALA A 49 -3.22 2.41 -2.99
N GLN A 50 -4.43 2.92 -3.24
CA GLN A 50 -4.66 4.35 -3.46
C GLN A 50 -4.33 5.17 -2.20
N ARG A 51 -4.72 4.70 -1.02
CA ARG A 51 -4.36 5.34 0.27
C ARG A 51 -2.85 5.40 0.46
N PHE A 52 -2.12 4.38 0.04
CA PHE A 52 -0.65 4.39 0.06
C PHE A 52 -0.08 5.40 -0.93
N ILE A 53 -0.58 5.42 -2.17
CA ILE A 53 -0.16 6.39 -3.20
C ILE A 53 -0.38 7.82 -2.75
N ASP A 54 -1.52 8.13 -2.14
CA ASP A 54 -1.85 9.49 -1.69
C ASP A 54 -1.18 9.88 -0.36
N GLY A 55 -0.39 8.98 0.22
CA GLY A 55 0.35 9.25 1.46
C GLY A 55 -0.50 9.19 2.72
N GLN A 56 -1.73 8.67 2.63
CA GLN A 56 -2.64 8.53 3.76
C GLN A 56 -2.21 7.42 4.72
N ILE A 57 -1.49 6.41 4.20
CA ILE A 57 -0.88 5.34 4.99
C ILE A 57 0.61 5.20 4.66
N ARG A 58 1.38 4.71 5.64
CA ARG A 58 2.82 4.44 5.49
C ARG A 58 3.05 3.06 4.87
N LEU A 59 4.27 2.82 4.39
CA LEU A 59 4.65 1.53 3.82
C LEU A 59 4.39 0.36 4.79
N GLN A 60 4.69 0.54 6.08
CA GLN A 60 4.46 -0.47 7.12
C GLN A 60 2.99 -0.86 7.26
N GLU A 61 2.06 0.07 7.02
CA GLU A 61 0.62 -0.19 7.04
C GLU A 61 0.15 -0.76 5.70
N PHE A 62 0.82 -0.38 4.60
CA PHE A 62 0.53 -0.90 3.26
C PHE A 62 0.87 -2.38 3.11
N VAL A 63 2.01 -2.84 3.66
CA VAL A 63 2.48 -4.24 3.56
C VAL A 63 1.96 -5.16 4.66
N GLN A 64 1.20 -4.62 5.63
CA GLN A 64 0.65 -5.44 6.70
C GLN A 64 -0.42 -6.40 6.14
N PRO A 65 -0.40 -7.69 6.54
CA PRO A 65 -1.45 -8.63 6.18
C PRO A 65 -2.82 -8.10 6.62
N ARG A 66 -3.76 -8.05 5.68
CA ARG A 66 -5.11 -7.57 5.98
C ARG A 66 -5.92 -8.72 6.60
N VAL A 67 -6.20 -8.60 7.89
CA VAL A 67 -7.02 -9.54 8.65
C VAL A 67 -8.45 -9.66 8.09
N ASP A 68 -8.96 -8.61 7.46
CA ASP A 68 -10.29 -8.60 6.84
C ASP A 68 -10.40 -9.59 5.65
N ALA A 69 -9.31 -9.84 4.92
CA ALA A 69 -9.26 -10.85 3.86
C ALA A 69 -9.20 -12.29 4.41
N LEU A 70 -8.73 -12.46 5.66
CA LEU A 70 -8.60 -13.74 6.35
C LEU A 70 -9.88 -14.16 7.08
N MET A 71 -10.82 -13.23 7.28
CA MET A 71 -12.06 -13.43 8.03
C MET A 71 -13.25 -13.87 7.15
N LEU A 72 -13.05 -14.24 5.87
CA LEU A 72 -14.10 -14.88 5.08
C LEU A 72 -14.58 -16.13 5.84
N PRO A 73 -15.82 -16.18 6.34
CA PRO A 73 -16.28 -17.34 7.09
C PRO A 73 -16.21 -18.54 6.16
N LYS A 74 -15.43 -19.56 6.55
CA LYS A 74 -15.52 -20.87 5.90
C LYS A 74 -16.99 -21.28 5.98
N SER A 75 -17.65 -21.32 4.83
CA SER A 75 -18.97 -21.94 4.69
C SER A 75 -18.87 -23.33 5.31
N SER A 76 -19.43 -23.50 6.50
CA SER A 76 -19.53 -24.81 7.13
C SER A 76 -20.56 -25.60 6.31
N SER A 77 -20.12 -26.74 5.78
CA SER A 77 -20.99 -27.75 5.15
C SER A 77 -21.94 -28.37 6.16
#